data_AF-A0A1J9PT35-F1
#
_entry.id   AF-A0A1J9PT35-F1
#
_cell.length_a   1.000
_cell.length_b   1.000
_cell.length_c   1.000
_cell.angle_alpha   90.00
_cell.angle_beta   90.00
_cell.angle_gamma   90.00
#
_symmetry.space_group_name_H-M   'P 1'
#
loop_
_entity.id
_entity.type
_entity.pdbx_description
1 polymer ?
#
loop_
_entity_poly.entity_id
_entity_poly.type
_entity_poly.pdbx_seq_one_letter_code
_entity_poly.pdbx_strand_id
1 'polypeptide(L)'
;MANTIFLLDYQSVAQEFVKIYYETFDKDRSKLEGLYRQNSMLTFETNSVGGAQAIKTQLMDLPFQKVEHQRSTVDAQPTEEGGVVVLVTGALMVDDEQKPMNYTQVFHLRRDETGYYVYNDIFKLVYPMTGVLCIILCFALGIANIFNKVIVFSIICLASSFVIIFIEIPLLLRICPTSSKFDSFIRRFTTNYMRALMYIILSAVQWLSIIVGTSSLIAAAVVLLIAAIFYGLAGITNQEFMGSKTLGGQGVAQMIV
;
A
#
# COMPACT_ATOMS: atom_id res chain seq x y z
N MET A 1 -42.24 12.17 -3.94
CA MET A 1 -41.68 13.13 -2.96
C MET A 1 -40.96 12.46 -1.77
N ALA A 2 -41.39 11.28 -1.27
CA ALA A 2 -40.66 10.57 -0.21
C ALA A 2 -39.27 10.02 -0.63
N ASN A 3 -39.14 9.52 -1.87
CA ASN A 3 -37.85 9.02 -2.39
C ASN A 3 -36.80 10.12 -2.64
N THR A 4 -37.21 11.39 -2.68
CA THR A 4 -36.29 12.51 -2.96
C THR A 4 -35.62 13.04 -1.69
N ILE A 5 -36.21 12.78 -0.51
CA ILE A 5 -35.67 13.22 0.79
C ILE A 5 -34.68 12.19 1.36
N PHE A 6 -34.84 10.89 1.07
CA PHE A 6 -33.88 9.86 1.47
C PHE A 6 -32.56 9.88 0.67
N LEU A 7 -32.54 10.54 -0.50
CA LEU A 7 -31.33 10.75 -1.30
C LEU A 7 -30.41 11.85 -0.75
N LEU A 8 -30.84 12.62 0.25
CA LEU A 8 -30.18 13.89 0.59
C LEU A 8 -29.01 13.80 1.57
N ASP A 9 -28.68 12.65 2.17
CA ASP A 9 -27.47 12.60 3.00
C ASP A 9 -26.76 11.25 3.15
N TYR A 10 -26.71 10.45 2.08
CA TYR A 10 -25.90 9.22 2.06
C TYR A 10 -24.41 9.50 2.35
N GLN A 11 -23.93 10.70 2.02
CA GLN A 11 -22.56 11.14 2.26
C GLN A 11 -22.29 11.33 3.76
N SER A 12 -23.17 11.99 4.53
CA SER A 12 -22.95 12.10 5.98
C SER A 12 -23.13 10.77 6.70
N VAL A 13 -24.07 9.92 6.24
CA VAL A 13 -24.20 8.54 6.75
C VAL A 13 -22.89 7.78 6.56
N ALA A 14 -22.26 7.88 5.39
CA ALA A 14 -20.98 7.25 5.11
C ALA A 14 -19.85 7.79 6.01
N GLN A 15 -19.76 9.11 6.17
CA GLN A 15 -18.73 9.74 7.00
C GLN A 15 -18.87 9.38 8.48
N GLU A 16 -20.10 9.40 9.01
CA GLU A 16 -20.37 9.02 10.39
C GLU A 16 -20.12 7.53 10.62
N PHE A 17 -20.57 6.66 9.71
CA PHE A 17 -20.29 5.23 9.77
C PHE A 17 -18.78 4.97 9.77
N VAL A 18 -18.02 5.56 8.85
CA VAL A 18 -16.57 5.37 8.73
C VAL A 18 -15.87 5.80 10.02
N LYS A 19 -16.27 6.94 10.60
CA LYS A 19 -15.74 7.41 11.88
C LYS A 19 -16.01 6.42 13.00
N ILE A 20 -17.25 5.96 13.17
CA ILE A 20 -17.63 5.00 14.21
C ILE A 20 -16.88 3.68 14.02
N TYR A 21 -16.82 3.18 12.78
CA TYR A 21 -16.15 1.94 12.44
C TYR A 21 -14.67 1.98 12.81
N TYR A 22 -13.92 2.98 12.34
CA TYR A 22 -12.48 3.05 12.62
C TYR A 22 -12.17 3.39 14.08
N GLU A 23 -12.92 4.28 14.74
CA GLU A 23 -12.72 4.52 16.16
C GLU A 23 -12.95 3.25 17.00
N THR A 24 -13.94 2.44 16.62
CA THR A 24 -14.20 1.15 17.27
C THR A 24 -13.09 0.16 16.93
N PHE A 25 -12.63 0.12 15.68
CA PHE A 25 -11.53 -0.74 15.24
C PHE A 25 -10.22 -0.44 15.99
N ASP A 26 -9.90 0.84 16.18
CA ASP A 26 -8.67 1.29 16.81
C ASP A 26 -8.67 1.05 18.33
N LYS A 27 -9.84 1.19 18.96
CA LYS A 27 -10.00 1.01 20.41
C LYS A 27 -10.24 -0.45 20.82
N ASP A 28 -11.15 -1.13 20.14
CA ASP A 28 -11.64 -2.46 20.51
C ASP A 28 -12.40 -3.14 19.35
N ARG A 29 -11.66 -3.80 18.45
CA ARG A 29 -12.20 -4.48 17.26
C ARG A 29 -13.24 -5.55 17.60
N SER A 30 -13.22 -6.10 18.80
CA SER A 30 -14.17 -7.14 19.22
C SER A 30 -15.62 -6.64 19.22
N LYS A 31 -15.82 -5.31 19.31
CA LYS A 31 -17.12 -4.64 19.29
C LYS A 31 -17.68 -4.41 17.89
N LEU A 32 -16.88 -4.60 16.84
CA LEU A 32 -17.33 -4.43 15.45
C LEU A 32 -18.35 -5.48 15.03
N GLU A 33 -18.44 -6.60 15.73
CA GLU A 33 -19.41 -7.67 15.46
C GLU A 33 -20.85 -7.14 15.31
N GLY A 34 -21.24 -6.16 16.14
CA GLY A 34 -22.58 -5.56 16.10
C GLY A 34 -22.92 -4.81 14.80
N LEU A 35 -21.90 -4.44 14.02
CA LEU A 35 -22.06 -3.79 12.72
C LEU A 35 -22.30 -4.80 11.58
N TYR A 36 -22.10 -6.09 11.83
CA TYR A 36 -22.27 -7.17 10.85
C TYR A 36 -23.51 -8.01 11.15
N ARG A 37 -23.90 -8.83 10.17
CA ARG A 37 -25.03 -9.76 10.20
C ARG A 37 -24.59 -11.13 9.71
N GLN A 38 -25.47 -12.11 9.81
CA GLN A 38 -25.18 -13.48 9.36
C GLN A 38 -24.95 -13.56 7.84
N ASN A 39 -25.54 -12.63 7.07
CA ASN A 39 -25.37 -12.53 5.63
C ASN A 39 -24.25 -11.56 5.21
N SER A 40 -23.48 -11.02 6.15
CA SER A 40 -22.35 -10.15 5.84
C SER A 40 -21.17 -10.93 5.30
N MET A 41 -20.35 -10.30 4.48
CA MET A 41 -19.08 -10.85 4.00
C MET A 41 -17.94 -9.85 4.21
N LEU A 42 -16.79 -10.36 4.66
CA LEU A 42 -15.53 -9.64 4.69
C LEU A 42 -14.57 -10.30 3.71
N THR A 43 -13.91 -9.51 2.86
CA THR A 43 -12.70 -9.91 2.15
C THR A 43 -11.55 -9.06 2.65
N PHE A 44 -10.64 -9.67 3.40
CA PHE A 44 -9.42 -9.02 3.86
C PHE A 44 -8.26 -9.47 2.99
N GLU A 45 -7.73 -8.55 2.17
CA GLU A 45 -6.72 -8.79 1.14
C GLU A 45 -7.17 -9.77 0.04
N THR A 46 -7.10 -11.07 0.33
CA THR A 46 -7.48 -12.18 -0.55
C THR A 46 -8.38 -13.20 0.16
N ASN A 47 -8.51 -13.12 1.48
CA ASN A 47 -9.21 -14.10 2.29
C ASN A 47 -10.64 -13.61 2.55
N SER A 48 -11.63 -14.39 2.11
CA SER A 48 -13.04 -14.06 2.29
C SER A 48 -13.68 -14.93 3.36
N VAL A 49 -14.45 -14.31 4.25
CA VAL A 49 -15.23 -14.99 5.30
C VAL A 49 -16.65 -14.43 5.32
N GLY A 50 -17.61 -15.28 5.70
CA GLY A 50 -19.03 -14.92 5.77
C GLY A 50 -19.59 -15.07 7.19
N GLY A 51 -20.45 -14.13 7.57
CA GLY A 51 -21.16 -14.09 8.86
C GLY A 51 -20.38 -13.35 9.96
N ALA A 52 -21.14 -12.63 10.80
CA ALA A 52 -20.60 -11.73 11.84
C ALA A 52 -19.55 -12.39 12.75
N GLN A 53 -19.78 -13.63 13.18
CA GLN A 53 -18.84 -14.36 14.06
C GLN A 53 -17.50 -14.66 13.37
N ALA A 54 -17.54 -15.13 12.11
CA ALA A 54 -16.32 -15.42 11.36
C ALA A 54 -15.54 -14.15 11.03
N ILE A 55 -16.26 -13.06 10.73
CA ILE A 55 -15.69 -11.72 10.52
C ILE A 55 -14.98 -11.25 11.79
N LYS A 56 -15.63 -11.34 12.97
CA LYS A 56 -15.00 -11.00 14.25
C LYS A 56 -13.71 -11.78 14.48
N THR A 57 -13.75 -13.11 14.30
CA THR A 57 -12.56 -13.96 14.45
C THR A 57 -11.44 -13.47 13.52
N GLN A 58 -11.76 -13.27 12.24
CA GLN A 58 -10.80 -12.78 11.24
C GLN A 58 -10.18 -11.42 11.62
N LEU A 59 -10.96 -10.49 12.16
CA LEU A 59 -10.48 -9.17 12.59
C LEU A 59 -9.63 -9.22 13.87
N MET A 60 -9.91 -10.17 14.76
CA MET A 60 -9.15 -10.41 16.00
C MET A 60 -7.83 -11.15 15.74
N ASP A 61 -7.78 -12.00 14.72
CA ASP A 61 -6.60 -12.78 14.33
C ASP A 61 -5.58 -11.96 13.51
N LEU A 62 -5.85 -10.68 13.25
CA LEU A 62 -4.91 -9.80 12.56
C LEU A 62 -3.61 -9.66 13.36
N PRO A 63 -2.43 -9.74 12.73
CA PRO A 63 -1.14 -9.85 13.41
C PRO A 63 -0.62 -8.49 13.92
N PHE A 64 -1.47 -7.74 14.63
CA PHE A 64 -1.12 -6.46 15.23
C PHE A 64 -2.03 -6.10 16.40
N GLN A 65 -1.45 -5.50 17.44
CA GLN A 65 -2.15 -5.18 18.69
C GLN A 65 -2.77 -3.79 18.66
N LYS A 66 -2.00 -2.78 18.23
CA LYS A 66 -2.49 -1.40 18.09
C LYS A 66 -2.60 -1.03 16.63
N VAL A 67 -3.59 -0.21 16.32
CA VAL A 67 -3.77 0.37 15.00
C VAL A 67 -4.42 1.73 15.14
N GLU A 68 -4.06 2.65 14.27
CA GLU A 68 -4.67 3.97 14.18
C GLU A 68 -4.95 4.29 12.72
N HIS A 69 -6.22 4.44 12.36
CA HIS A 69 -6.61 4.90 11.03
C HIS A 69 -6.47 6.42 10.94
N GLN A 70 -5.78 6.88 9.89
CA GLN A 70 -5.46 8.28 9.65
C GLN A 70 -5.78 8.68 8.20
N ARG A 71 -6.10 9.97 8.01
CA ARG A 71 -6.16 10.61 6.68
C ARG A 71 -7.12 9.92 5.68
N SER A 72 -8.27 9.47 6.16
CA SER A 72 -9.28 8.82 5.31
C SER A 72 -10.03 9.82 4.44
N THR A 73 -10.03 9.61 3.12
CA THR A 73 -11.03 10.18 2.21
C THR A 73 -12.21 9.23 2.14
N VAL A 74 -13.42 9.80 2.04
CA VAL A 74 -14.68 9.03 2.03
C VAL A 74 -15.53 9.50 0.86
N ASP A 75 -15.73 8.62 -0.09
CA ASP A 75 -16.58 8.81 -1.25
C ASP A 75 -17.76 7.85 -1.16
N ALA A 76 -18.99 8.33 -1.34
CA ALA A 76 -20.18 7.50 -1.20
C ALA A 76 -21.16 7.64 -2.35
N GLN A 77 -21.91 6.56 -2.62
CA GLN A 77 -23.01 6.52 -3.56
C GLN A 77 -24.20 5.76 -2.96
N PRO A 78 -25.45 6.19 -3.21
CA PRO A 78 -26.62 5.43 -2.78
C PRO A 78 -26.79 4.16 -3.62
N THR A 79 -27.41 3.12 -3.03
CA THR A 79 -27.83 1.92 -3.76
C THR A 79 -29.33 1.92 -4.02
N GLU A 80 -29.78 1.17 -5.03
CA GLU A 80 -31.21 1.05 -5.38
C GLU A 80 -32.06 0.52 -4.22
N GLU A 81 -31.46 -0.29 -3.34
CA GLU A 81 -32.11 -0.89 -2.17
C GLU A 81 -32.20 0.06 -0.95
N GLY A 82 -31.81 1.34 -1.11
CA GLY A 82 -31.78 2.31 -0.01
C GLY A 82 -30.60 2.14 0.94
N GLY A 83 -29.55 1.43 0.48
CA GLY A 83 -28.24 1.33 1.13
C GLY A 83 -27.25 2.39 0.63
N VAL A 84 -25.99 2.23 1.01
CA VAL A 84 -24.88 3.13 0.64
C VAL A 84 -23.65 2.31 0.31
N VAL A 85 -23.01 2.54 -0.83
CA VAL A 85 -21.65 2.08 -1.11
C VAL A 85 -20.69 3.18 -0.71
N VAL A 86 -19.68 2.82 0.08
CA VAL A 86 -18.67 3.73 0.61
C VAL A 86 -17.31 3.23 0.16
N LEU A 87 -16.54 4.09 -0.50
CA LEU A 87 -15.13 3.90 -0.78
C LEU A 87 -14.33 4.75 0.21
N VAL A 88 -13.42 4.10 0.92
CA VAL A 88 -12.43 4.72 1.78
C VAL A 88 -11.06 4.54 1.18
N THR A 89 -10.28 5.61 1.14
CA THR A 89 -8.83 5.54 0.95
C THR A 89 -8.19 6.26 2.12
N GLY A 90 -7.28 5.62 2.83
CA GLY A 90 -6.64 6.22 4.00
C GLY A 90 -5.28 5.62 4.23
N ALA A 91 -4.70 5.91 5.40
CA ALA A 91 -3.50 5.25 5.88
C ALA A 91 -3.74 4.72 7.29
N LEU A 92 -3.11 3.61 7.66
CA LEU A 92 -3.19 3.03 9.00
C LEU A 92 -1.80 2.91 9.61
N MET A 93 -1.63 3.40 10.83
CA MET A 93 -0.43 3.16 11.63
C MET A 93 -0.64 1.88 12.41
N VAL A 94 0.35 1.00 12.47
CA VAL A 94 0.25 -0.28 13.19
C VAL A 94 1.31 -0.33 14.29
N ASP A 95 0.90 -0.75 15.49
CA ASP A 95 1.75 -0.85 16.68
C ASP A 95 2.54 0.46 16.93
N ASP A 96 3.83 0.37 17.23
CA ASP A 96 4.74 1.52 17.36
C ASP A 96 5.54 1.74 16.06
N GLU A 97 4.99 1.31 14.92
CA GLU A 97 5.63 1.59 13.63
C GLU A 97 5.64 3.09 13.37
N GLN A 98 6.76 3.57 12.82
CA GLN A 98 6.89 4.99 12.47
C GLN A 98 6.26 5.30 11.10
N LYS A 99 5.79 4.30 10.36
CA LYS A 99 5.37 4.44 8.96
C LYS A 99 3.92 4.00 8.74
N PRO A 100 3.04 4.90 8.28
CA PRO A 100 1.66 4.57 8.02
C PRO A 100 1.52 3.80 6.70
N MET A 101 0.57 2.88 6.68
CA MET A 101 0.23 2.03 5.55
C MET A 101 -1.06 2.49 4.88
N ASN A 102 -0.98 3.06 3.69
CA ASN A 102 -2.12 3.30 2.80
C ASN A 102 -2.94 2.04 2.54
N TYR A 103 -4.24 2.21 2.62
CA TYR A 103 -5.22 1.17 2.35
C TYR A 103 -6.38 1.76 1.56
N THR A 104 -7.12 0.87 0.92
CA THR A 104 -8.45 1.15 0.39
C THR A 104 -9.42 0.15 0.98
N GLN A 105 -10.62 0.62 1.32
CA GLN A 105 -11.66 -0.22 1.86
C GLN A 105 -13.01 0.16 1.26
N VAL A 106 -13.79 -0.84 0.87
CA VAL A 106 -15.14 -0.65 0.36
C VAL A 106 -16.13 -1.25 1.34
N PHE A 107 -17.10 -0.45 1.74
CA PHE A 107 -18.26 -0.91 2.50
C PHE A 107 -19.51 -0.82 1.64
N HIS A 108 -20.29 -1.89 1.62
CA HIS A 108 -21.66 -1.85 1.16
C HIS A 108 -22.56 -1.90 2.39
N LEU A 109 -23.15 -0.77 2.74
CA LEU A 109 -24.10 -0.63 3.84
C LEU A 109 -25.51 -0.94 3.36
N ARG A 110 -26.20 -1.82 4.07
CA ARG A 110 -27.64 -2.08 3.89
C ARG A 110 -28.39 -1.70 5.16
N ARG A 111 -29.71 -1.58 5.06
CA ARG A 111 -30.58 -1.26 6.19
C ARG A 111 -31.40 -2.47 6.59
N ASP A 112 -31.59 -2.61 7.90
CA ASP A 112 -32.58 -3.50 8.50
C ASP A 112 -33.45 -2.72 9.51
N GLU A 113 -34.23 -3.42 10.32
CA GLU A 113 -35.10 -2.82 11.35
C GLU A 113 -34.33 -2.03 12.43
N THR A 114 -33.04 -2.32 12.62
CA THR A 114 -32.19 -1.74 13.65
C THR A 114 -31.32 -0.58 13.15
N GLY A 115 -31.15 -0.45 11.84
CA GLY A 115 -30.37 0.63 11.24
C GLY A 115 -29.50 0.15 10.08
N TYR A 116 -28.39 0.87 9.84
CA TYR A 116 -27.39 0.45 8.85
C TYR A 116 -26.50 -0.66 9.41
N TYR A 117 -26.19 -1.64 8.57
CA TYR A 117 -25.22 -2.69 8.84
C TYR A 117 -24.33 -2.92 7.61
N VAL A 118 -23.16 -3.52 7.84
CA VAL A 118 -22.18 -3.82 6.78
C VAL A 118 -22.57 -5.11 6.09
N TYR A 119 -23.02 -5.05 4.85
CA TYR A 119 -23.33 -6.23 4.05
C TYR A 119 -22.09 -6.79 3.35
N ASN A 120 -21.30 -5.93 2.69
CA ASN A 120 -19.98 -6.31 2.17
C ASN A 120 -18.91 -5.38 2.72
N ASP A 121 -17.76 -5.96 3.05
CA ASP A 121 -16.55 -5.27 3.47
C ASP A 121 -15.38 -5.83 2.66
N ILE A 122 -14.68 -4.98 1.92
CA ILE A 122 -13.50 -5.37 1.13
C ILE A 122 -12.36 -4.45 1.51
N PHE A 123 -11.34 -5.02 2.14
CA PHE A 123 -10.16 -4.29 2.59
C PHE A 123 -8.92 -4.70 1.79
N LYS A 124 -8.12 -3.72 1.38
CA LYS A 124 -6.85 -3.96 0.69
C LYS A 124 -5.80 -2.91 1.02
N LEU A 125 -4.62 -3.37 1.39
CA LEU A 125 -3.43 -2.54 1.51
C LEU A 125 -2.93 -2.14 0.12
N VAL A 126 -2.55 -0.89 -0.02
CA VAL A 126 -2.08 -0.32 -1.29
C VAL A 126 -0.55 -0.29 -1.26
N TYR A 127 0.07 -1.20 -2.00
CA TYR A 127 1.53 -1.26 -2.09
C TYR A 127 2.05 -0.59 -3.37
N PRO A 128 3.09 0.25 -3.30
CA PRO A 128 3.76 0.80 -4.47
C PRO A 128 4.52 -0.30 -5.22
N MET A 129 3.91 -0.81 -6.28
CA MET A 129 4.48 -1.86 -7.14
C MET A 129 5.61 -1.37 -8.06
N THR A 130 5.82 -0.05 -8.14
CA THR A 130 6.82 0.56 -9.03
C THR A 130 8.24 0.19 -8.68
N GLY A 131 8.57 0.08 -7.39
CA GLY A 131 9.89 -0.39 -6.95
C GLY A 131 10.19 -1.82 -7.39
N VAL A 132 9.21 -2.72 -7.28
CA VAL A 132 9.33 -4.13 -7.70
C VAL A 132 9.63 -4.24 -9.19
N LEU A 133 8.90 -3.48 -9.99
CA LEU A 133 9.11 -3.43 -11.43
C LEU A 133 10.52 -2.93 -11.78
N CYS A 134 11.00 -1.88 -11.10
CA CYS A 134 12.37 -1.38 -11.28
C CYS A 134 13.42 -2.45 -10.95
N ILE A 135 13.24 -3.22 -9.87
CA ILE A 135 14.18 -4.28 -9.47
C ILE A 135 14.28 -5.34 -10.57
N ILE A 136 13.15 -5.90 -11.00
CA ILE A 136 13.10 -6.96 -12.01
C ILE A 136 13.71 -6.47 -13.34
N LEU A 137 13.33 -5.26 -13.74
CA LEU A 137 13.71 -4.71 -15.03
C LEU A 137 15.18 -4.31 -15.05
N CYS A 138 15.71 -3.66 -14.01
CA CYS A 138 17.14 -3.35 -13.90
C CYS A 138 18.00 -4.62 -13.85
N PHE A 139 17.55 -5.66 -13.14
CA PHE A 139 18.25 -6.94 -13.09
C PHE A 139 18.30 -7.61 -14.47
N ALA A 140 17.14 -7.76 -15.12
CA ALA A 140 17.03 -8.42 -16.42
C ALA A 140 17.81 -7.66 -17.52
N LEU A 141 17.66 -6.34 -17.59
CA LEU A 141 18.31 -5.53 -18.61
C LEU A 141 19.80 -5.32 -18.37
N GLY A 142 20.23 -5.29 -17.10
CA GLY A 142 21.64 -5.29 -16.73
C GLY A 142 22.35 -6.56 -17.23
N ILE A 143 21.75 -7.73 -17.03
CA ILE A 143 22.30 -9.00 -17.57
C ILE A 143 22.25 -9.02 -19.10
N ALA A 144 21.10 -8.64 -19.70
CA ALA A 144 20.91 -8.71 -21.15
C ALA A 144 21.92 -7.84 -21.93
N ASN A 145 22.47 -6.79 -21.32
CA ASN A 145 23.41 -5.88 -21.97
C ASN A 145 24.86 -6.00 -21.49
N ILE A 146 25.22 -7.05 -20.74
CA ILE A 146 26.57 -7.18 -20.17
C ILE A 146 27.66 -7.37 -21.23
N PHE A 147 27.32 -7.97 -22.37
CA PHE A 147 28.25 -8.20 -23.49
C PHE A 147 28.19 -7.13 -24.58
N ASN A 148 27.41 -6.05 -24.37
CA ASN A 148 27.29 -4.94 -25.31
C ASN A 148 28.32 -3.84 -25.02
N LYS A 149 28.46 -2.88 -25.94
CA LYS A 149 29.35 -1.70 -25.79
C LYS A 149 29.03 -0.85 -24.55
N VAL A 150 27.82 -0.98 -24.00
CA VAL A 150 27.33 -0.27 -22.81
C VAL A 150 27.61 -1.00 -21.48
N ILE A 151 28.56 -1.95 -21.45
CA ILE A 151 28.86 -2.82 -20.30
C ILE A 151 28.92 -2.11 -18.94
N VAL A 152 29.54 -0.93 -18.87
CA VAL A 152 29.64 -0.14 -17.63
C VAL A 152 28.25 0.24 -17.10
N PHE A 153 27.36 0.71 -17.98
CA PHE A 153 26.00 1.07 -17.62
C PHE A 153 25.17 -0.17 -17.25
N SER A 154 25.41 -1.30 -17.93
CA SER A 154 24.77 -2.59 -17.63
C SER A 154 25.13 -3.08 -16.23
N ILE A 155 26.40 -2.99 -15.83
CA ILE A 155 26.87 -3.34 -14.48
C ILE A 155 26.25 -2.41 -13.44
N ILE A 156 26.19 -1.10 -13.71
CA ILE A 156 25.55 -0.14 -12.80
C ILE A 156 24.04 -0.43 -12.67
N CYS A 157 23.38 -0.75 -13.80
CA CYS A 157 21.96 -1.11 -13.82
C CYS A 157 21.71 -2.37 -12.97
N LEU A 158 22.52 -3.41 -13.14
CA LEU A 158 22.45 -4.63 -12.35
C LEU A 158 22.76 -4.37 -10.86
N ALA A 159 23.80 -3.61 -10.53
CA ALA A 159 24.10 -3.26 -9.15
C ALA A 159 22.97 -2.45 -8.50
N SER A 160 22.33 -1.56 -9.26
CA SER A 160 21.22 -0.74 -8.78
C SER A 160 20.00 -1.58 -8.38
N SER A 161 19.72 -2.72 -9.03
CA SER A 161 18.61 -3.59 -8.62
C SER A 161 18.82 -4.14 -7.21
N PHE A 162 20.06 -4.47 -6.85
CA PHE A 162 20.42 -4.89 -5.49
C PHE A 162 20.42 -3.75 -4.48
N VAL A 163 20.55 -2.50 -4.89
CA VAL A 163 20.40 -1.37 -3.95
C VAL A 163 18.92 -1.06 -3.75
N ILE A 164 18.15 -1.01 -4.84
CA ILE A 164 16.71 -0.73 -4.83
C ILE A 164 15.98 -1.78 -3.98
N ILE A 165 16.36 -3.07 -4.04
CA ILE A 165 15.71 -4.11 -3.24
C ILE A 165 15.74 -3.82 -1.73
N PHE A 166 16.85 -3.35 -1.16
CA PHE A 166 16.93 -3.03 0.27
C PHE A 166 16.23 -1.72 0.63
N ILE A 167 16.12 -0.79 -0.32
CA ILE A 167 15.41 0.46 -0.11
C ILE A 167 13.90 0.23 -0.15
N GLU A 168 13.43 -0.52 -1.13
CA GLU A 168 12.03 -0.92 -1.27
C GLU A 168 11.58 -1.88 -0.16
N ILE A 169 12.51 -2.70 0.33
CA ILE A 169 12.26 -3.70 1.38
C ILE A 169 13.15 -3.46 2.61
N PRO A 170 12.69 -2.62 3.56
CA PRO A 170 13.39 -2.41 4.82
C PRO A 170 13.54 -3.70 5.65
N LEU A 171 12.65 -4.68 5.47
CA LEU A 171 12.73 -5.97 6.17
C LEU A 171 14.01 -6.75 5.82
N LEU A 172 14.54 -6.60 4.60
CA LEU A 172 15.78 -7.29 4.23
C LEU A 172 16.97 -6.85 5.08
N LEU A 173 16.99 -5.61 5.59
CA LEU A 173 18.03 -5.16 6.52
C LEU A 173 17.97 -5.84 7.89
N ARG A 174 16.86 -6.49 8.24
CA ARG A 174 16.72 -7.24 9.50
C ARG A 174 17.08 -8.72 9.34
N ILE A 175 16.85 -9.29 8.16
CA ILE A 175 17.03 -10.74 7.90
C ILE A 175 18.40 -11.03 7.27
N CYS A 176 18.89 -10.15 6.40
CA CYS A 176 20.18 -10.35 5.75
C CYS A 176 21.33 -9.94 6.69
N PRO A 177 22.43 -10.72 6.74
CA PRO A 177 23.63 -10.35 7.49
C PRO A 177 24.39 -9.22 6.76
N THR A 178 23.85 -8.01 6.80
CA THR A 178 24.44 -6.80 6.20
C THR A 178 25.34 -6.08 7.19
N SER A 179 26.24 -5.23 6.68
CA SER A 179 27.12 -4.42 7.51
C SER A 179 26.36 -3.24 8.12
N SER A 180 26.62 -2.90 9.39
CA SER A 180 26.02 -1.73 10.06
C SER A 180 26.20 -0.40 9.30
N LYS A 181 27.31 -0.26 8.55
CA LYS A 181 27.56 0.88 7.66
C LYS A 181 26.60 0.91 6.48
N PHE A 182 26.32 -0.26 5.89
CA PHE A 182 25.39 -0.40 4.79
C PHE A 182 23.95 -0.12 5.26
N ASP A 183 23.56 -0.66 6.42
CA ASP A 183 22.23 -0.42 6.98
C ASP A 183 21.99 1.08 7.23
N SER A 184 23.01 1.74 7.80
CA SER A 184 22.99 3.19 8.03
C SER A 184 22.89 3.98 6.74
N PHE A 185 23.51 3.51 5.67
CA PHE A 185 23.40 4.12 4.34
C PHE A 185 22.00 3.95 3.76
N ILE A 186 21.46 2.73 3.74
CA ILE A 186 20.12 2.44 3.18
C ILE A 186 19.02 3.20 3.94
N ARG A 187 19.15 3.34 5.27
CA ARG A 187 18.21 4.10 6.11
C ARG A 187 18.07 5.57 5.70
N ARG A 188 19.06 6.16 5.01
CA ARG A 188 18.98 7.54 4.50
C ARG A 188 17.97 7.69 3.35
N PHE A 189 17.63 6.61 2.67
CA PHE A 189 16.71 6.59 1.53
C PHE A 189 15.31 6.14 1.92
N THR A 190 14.91 6.38 3.16
CA THR A 190 13.60 5.98 3.68
C THR A 190 12.50 6.99 3.40
N THR A 191 12.85 8.26 3.18
CA THR A 191 11.89 9.33 2.85
C THR A 191 11.58 9.35 1.36
N ASN A 192 10.38 9.81 0.98
CA ASN A 192 9.98 9.87 -0.43
C ASN A 192 10.87 10.78 -1.26
N TYR A 193 11.29 11.93 -0.71
CA TYR A 193 12.20 12.84 -1.41
C TYR A 193 13.56 12.20 -1.67
N MET A 194 14.11 11.46 -0.71
CA MET A 194 15.39 10.78 -0.89
C MET A 194 15.29 9.61 -1.87
N ARG A 195 14.14 8.92 -1.90
CA ARG A 195 13.84 7.91 -2.92
C ARG A 195 13.72 8.54 -4.30
N ALA A 196 12.91 9.59 -4.45
CA ALA A 196 12.75 10.32 -5.70
C ALA A 196 14.11 10.77 -6.25
N LEU A 197 14.96 11.36 -5.40
CA LEU A 197 16.31 11.77 -5.78
C LEU A 197 17.15 10.60 -6.28
N MET A 198 17.16 9.48 -5.56
CA MET A 198 17.93 8.29 -5.94
C MET A 198 17.42 7.69 -7.26
N TYR A 199 16.11 7.59 -7.46
CA TYR A 199 15.52 7.14 -8.72
C TYR A 199 15.82 8.09 -9.89
N ILE A 200 15.85 9.42 -9.67
CA ILE A 200 16.30 10.40 -10.67
C ILE A 200 17.76 10.15 -11.04
N ILE A 201 18.65 9.98 -10.07
CA ILE A 201 20.07 9.75 -10.31
C ILE A 201 20.27 8.45 -11.11
N LEU A 202 19.62 7.36 -10.70
CA LEU A 202 19.71 6.07 -11.38
C LEU A 202 19.14 6.16 -12.82
N SER A 203 18.00 6.83 -13.00
CA SER A 203 17.42 7.07 -14.33
C SER A 203 18.38 7.87 -15.22
N ALA A 204 18.95 8.97 -14.71
CA ALA A 204 19.89 9.81 -15.45
C ALA A 204 21.14 9.03 -15.89
N VAL A 205 21.69 8.18 -15.01
CA VAL A 205 22.81 7.30 -15.36
C VAL A 205 22.45 6.36 -16.51
N GLN A 206 21.24 5.81 -16.54
CA GLN A 206 20.81 4.95 -17.66
C GLN A 206 20.56 5.74 -18.95
N TRP A 207 20.07 6.97 -18.87
CA TRP A 207 19.96 7.84 -20.06
C TRP A 207 21.32 8.17 -20.69
N LEU A 208 22.38 8.32 -19.88
CA LEU A 208 23.75 8.54 -20.37
C LEU A 208 24.29 7.36 -21.21
N SER A 209 23.71 6.16 -21.08
CA SER A 209 24.12 5.01 -21.90
C SER A 209 23.95 5.24 -23.40
N ILE A 210 23.02 6.11 -23.81
CA ILE A 210 22.75 6.45 -25.22
C ILE A 210 23.98 7.09 -25.89
N ILE A 211 24.82 7.80 -25.14
CA ILE A 211 26.06 8.41 -25.65
C ILE A 211 27.00 7.32 -26.20
N VAL A 212 26.99 6.14 -25.60
CA VAL A 212 27.81 4.99 -26.03
C VAL A 212 27.08 4.15 -27.07
N GLY A 213 25.77 3.94 -26.91
CA GLY A 213 24.94 3.28 -27.90
C GLY A 213 23.52 2.98 -27.42
N THR A 214 22.57 3.00 -28.35
CA THR A 214 21.18 2.65 -28.07
C THR A 214 21.05 1.19 -27.65
N SER A 215 20.42 0.95 -26.50
CA SER A 215 20.22 -0.38 -25.94
C SER A 215 18.88 -0.45 -25.19
N SER A 216 18.53 -1.64 -24.71
CA SER A 216 17.30 -1.80 -23.91
C SER A 216 17.36 -1.11 -22.54
N LEU A 217 18.53 -0.62 -22.08
CA LEU A 217 18.66 0.17 -20.85
C LEU A 217 17.80 1.44 -20.84
N ILE A 218 17.36 1.92 -22.00
CA ILE A 218 16.38 3.01 -22.13
C ILE A 218 15.07 2.66 -21.41
N ALA A 219 14.62 1.40 -21.49
CA ALA A 219 13.43 0.97 -20.76
C ALA A 219 13.63 1.08 -19.24
N ALA A 220 14.82 0.76 -18.73
CA ALA A 220 15.16 0.99 -17.32
C ALA A 220 15.15 2.48 -16.98
N ALA A 221 15.76 3.31 -17.82
CA ALA A 221 15.80 4.75 -17.62
C ALA A 221 14.39 5.36 -17.48
N VAL A 222 13.45 4.96 -18.35
CA VAL A 222 12.06 5.43 -18.34
C VAL A 222 11.32 4.96 -17.09
N VAL A 223 11.39 3.68 -16.74
CA VAL A 223 10.64 3.15 -15.59
C VAL A 223 11.19 3.69 -14.27
N LEU A 224 12.52 3.84 -14.15
CA LEU A 224 13.15 4.52 -13.01
C LEU A 224 12.70 5.97 -12.90
N LEU A 225 12.52 6.68 -14.02
CA LEU A 225 12.01 8.06 -14.02
C LEU A 225 10.56 8.13 -13.57
N ILE A 226 9.70 7.23 -14.05
CA ILE A 226 8.31 7.14 -13.62
C ILE A 226 8.23 6.89 -12.11
N ALA A 227 9.04 5.95 -11.59
CA ALA A 227 9.14 5.70 -10.15
C ALA A 227 9.57 6.97 -9.40
N ALA A 228 10.55 7.71 -9.93
CA ALA A 228 11.00 8.96 -9.34
C ALA A 228 9.89 10.02 -9.26
N ILE A 229 9.08 10.15 -10.32
CA ILE A 229 7.93 11.05 -10.35
C ILE A 229 6.90 10.63 -9.31
N PHE A 230 6.58 9.35 -9.19
CA PHE A 230 5.62 8.86 -8.18
C PHE A 230 6.10 9.14 -6.76
N TYR A 231 7.39 8.91 -6.48
CA TYR A 231 7.97 9.26 -5.18
C TYR A 231 8.01 10.78 -4.93
N GLY A 232 8.29 11.58 -5.96
CA GLY A 232 8.28 13.04 -5.86
C GLY A 232 6.88 13.57 -5.57
N LEU A 233 5.87 13.09 -6.30
CA LEU A 233 4.46 13.42 -6.08
C LEU A 233 4.02 12.96 -4.69
N ALA A 234 4.34 11.74 -4.27
CA ALA A 234 4.06 11.24 -2.92
C ALA A 234 4.68 12.15 -1.85
N GLY A 235 5.91 12.63 -2.06
CA GLY A 235 6.56 13.62 -1.21
C GLY A 235 5.79 14.95 -1.12
N ILE A 236 5.33 15.48 -2.25
CA ILE A 236 4.55 16.73 -2.31
C ILE A 236 3.18 16.56 -1.63
N THR A 237 2.55 15.41 -1.79
CA THR A 237 1.26 15.08 -1.17
C THR A 237 1.39 14.61 0.28
N ASN A 238 2.60 14.65 0.87
CA ASN A 238 2.91 14.13 2.20
C ASN A 238 2.45 12.67 2.43
N GLN A 239 2.38 11.87 1.36
CA GLN A 239 2.06 10.43 1.41
C GLN A 239 3.33 9.66 1.67
N GLU A 240 3.45 8.90 2.75
CA GLU A 240 4.68 8.15 3.06
C GLU A 240 4.78 6.82 2.30
N PHE A 241 6.01 6.36 2.05
CA PHE A 241 6.25 5.10 1.34
C PHE A 241 5.83 3.88 2.17
N MET A 242 5.27 2.89 1.47
CA MET A 242 4.90 1.59 2.02
C MET A 242 5.56 0.42 1.30
N GLY A 243 5.98 -0.62 2.01
CA GLY A 243 6.54 -1.83 1.40
C GLY A 243 5.47 -2.87 1.00
N SER A 244 5.66 -3.58 -0.12
CA SER A 244 4.76 -4.66 -0.59
C SER A 244 4.93 -5.97 0.17
N LYS A 245 3.82 -6.68 0.47
CA LYS A 245 3.84 -8.05 1.03
C LYS A 245 4.61 -9.07 0.19
N THR A 246 4.56 -8.97 -1.14
CA THR A 246 5.29 -9.87 -2.06
C THR A 246 6.81 -9.78 -1.89
N LEU A 247 7.26 -8.71 -1.26
CA LEU A 247 8.64 -8.39 -1.02
C LEU A 247 8.91 -8.22 0.48
N GLY A 248 8.12 -8.81 1.39
CA GLY A 248 8.39 -8.70 2.84
C GLY A 248 7.88 -7.42 3.50
N GLY A 249 6.77 -6.85 3.01
CA GLY A 249 5.96 -5.89 3.75
C GLY A 249 5.63 -6.42 5.15
N GLN A 250 5.56 -5.52 6.14
CA GLN A 250 5.66 -5.83 7.57
C GLN A 250 4.71 -6.88 8.14
N GLY A 251 3.63 -7.23 7.42
CA GLY A 251 2.79 -8.40 7.76
C GLY A 251 3.53 -9.75 7.78
N VAL A 252 4.73 -9.87 7.17
CA VAL A 252 5.57 -11.09 7.25
C VAL A 252 6.57 -11.02 8.41
N ALA A 253 6.97 -9.82 8.84
CA ALA A 253 8.01 -9.62 9.87
C ALA A 253 7.56 -10.00 11.29
N GLN A 254 6.24 -9.96 11.55
CA GLN A 254 5.63 -10.39 12.82
C GLN A 254 5.36 -11.91 12.88
N MET A 255 5.64 -12.66 11.81
CA MET A 255 5.45 -14.13 11.75
C MET A 255 6.76 -14.92 11.86
N ILE A 256 7.91 -14.25 11.96
CA ILE A 256 9.20 -14.91 12.19
C ILE A 256 9.56 -14.73 13.67
N VAL A 257 9.02 -15.63 14.50
CA VAL A 257 9.61 -16.01 15.79
C VAL A 257 10.61 -17.12 15.52
#